data_AF-A0ABD0RZM4-F1
#
_entry.id   AF-A0ABD0RZM4-F1
#
_cell.length_a   1.000
_cell.length_b   1.000
_cell.length_c   1.000
_cell.angle_alpha   90.00
_cell.angle_beta   90.00
_cell.angle_gamma   90.00
#
_symmetry.space_group_name_H-M   'P 1'
#
loop_
_entity.id
_entity.type
_entity.pdbx_description
1 polymer ?
#
loop_
_entity_poly.entity_id
_entity_poly.type
_entity_poly.pdbx_seq_one_letter_code
_entity_poly.pdbx_strand_id
1 'polypeptide(L)' 'TGECREVSHYLYMSWPDFGVPKSASAMLDFRAHVKQRQESSLRTLYPDWTGPPGGPPVVVHCSAGIGRT' A
#
# COMPACT_ATOMS: atom_id res chain seq x y z
N THR A 1 -12.98 8.15 21.95
CA THR A 1 -13.40 6.74 21.89
C THR A 1 -12.39 5.79 22.52
N GLY A 2 -11.14 6.19 22.80
CA GLY A 2 -10.14 5.27 23.41
C GLY A 2 -9.66 4.17 22.46
N GLU A 3 -10.05 4.24 21.19
CA GLU A 3 -9.66 3.26 20.17
C GLU A 3 -8.22 3.51 19.69
N CYS A 4 -7.51 2.43 19.40
CA CYS A 4 -6.20 2.44 18.78
C CYS A 4 -6.20 1.45 17.60
N ARG A 5 -5.50 1.78 16.52
CA ARG A 5 -5.37 0.90 15.34
C ARG A 5 -3.92 0.89 14.89
N GLU A 6 -3.43 -0.28 14.51
CA GLU A 6 -2.11 -0.43 13.90
C GLU A 6 -2.18 -0.04 12.41
N VAL A 7 -1.17 0.69 11.95
CA VAL A 7 -1.03 1.09 10.54
C VAL A 7 0.34 0.65 10.03
N SER A 8 0.38 0.06 8.84
CA SER A 8 1.64 -0.21 8.13
C SER A 8 1.90 0.87 7.09
N HIS A 9 3.06 1.53 7.18
CA HIS A 9 3.47 2.60 6.28
C HIS A 9 4.68 2.16 5.44
N TYR A 10 4.60 2.34 4.13
CA TYR A 10 5.63 1.89 3.18
C TYR A 10 6.17 3.07 2.38
N LEU A 11 7.49 3.09 2.16
CA LEU A 11 8.17 4.11 1.36
C LEU A 11 8.92 3.44 0.20
N TYR A 12 8.57 3.79 -1.03
CA TYR A 12 9.27 3.33 -2.22
C TYR A 12 10.44 4.27 -2.56
N MET A 13 11.66 3.78 -2.41
CA MET A 13 12.89 4.58 -2.54
C MET A 13 13.55 4.52 -3.92
N SER A 14 13.12 3.60 -4.79
CA SER A 14 13.80 3.34 -6.07
C SER A 14 13.26 4.15 -7.25
N TRP A 15 12.36 5.11 -7.00
CA TRP A 15 11.89 6.02 -8.04
C TRP A 15 12.91 7.16 -8.22
N PRO A 16 13.47 7.37 -9.43
CA PRO A 16 14.47 8.42 -9.65
C PRO A 16 13.86 9.83 -9.58
N ASP A 17 14.66 10.84 -9.23
CA ASP A 17 14.19 12.23 -9.21
C ASP A 17 13.67 12.71 -10.57
N PHE A 18 14.32 12.24 -11.65
CA PHE A 18 13.96 12.59 -13.03
C PHE A 18 13.53 11.35 -13.82
N GLY A 19 12.39 11.47 -14.51
CA GLY A 19 11.85 10.41 -15.37
C GLY A 19 11.22 9.26 -14.59
N VAL A 20 11.41 8.04 -15.13
CA VAL A 20 10.84 6.79 -14.60
C VAL A 20 11.93 5.72 -14.45
N PRO A 21 11.73 4.72 -13.59
CA PRO A 21 12.63 3.56 -13.52
C PRO A 21 12.80 2.89 -14.90
N LYS A 22 14.01 2.43 -15.21
CA LYS A 22 14.29 1.68 -16.46
C LYS A 22 13.61 0.32 -16.53
N SER A 23 13.22 -0.23 -15.38
CA SER A 23 12.49 -1.48 -15.23
C SER A 23 11.44 -1.34 -14.14
N ALA A 24 10.31 -2.03 -14.31
CA ALA A 24 9.24 -2.09 -13.33
C ALA A 24 9.49 -3.08 -12.17
N SER A 25 10.52 -3.93 -12.25
CA SER A 25 10.74 -5.05 -11.31
C SER A 25 10.63 -4.62 -9.83
N ALA A 26 11.40 -3.60 -9.42
CA ALA A 26 11.39 -3.13 -8.04
C ALA A 26 10.02 -2.60 -7.58
N MET A 27 9.26 -1.95 -8.48
CA MET A 27 7.90 -1.48 -8.18
C MET A 27 6.91 -2.64 -8.09
N LEU A 28 7.05 -3.65 -8.95
CA LEU A 28 6.20 -4.85 -8.91
C LEU A 28 6.43 -5.63 -7.61
N ASP A 29 7.68 -5.79 -7.18
CA ASP A 29 8.04 -6.44 -5.91
C ASP A 29 7.49 -5.64 -4.72
N PHE A 30 7.69 -4.32 -4.72
CA PHE A 30 7.12 -3.43 -3.70
C PHE A 30 5.60 -3.54 -3.61
N ARG A 31 4.90 -3.50 -4.74
CA ARG A 31 3.44 -3.67 -4.81
C ARG A 31 3.00 -5.04 -4.29
N ALA A 32 3.74 -6.11 -4.61
CA ALA A 32 3.44 -7.45 -4.14
C ALA A 32 3.52 -7.51 -2.60
N HIS A 33 4.56 -6.93 -2.01
CA HIS A 33 4.71 -6.85 -0.55
C HIS A 33 3.59 -6.04 0.12
N VAL A 34 3.22 -4.88 -0.43
CA VAL A 34 2.10 -4.07 0.10
C VAL A 34 0.79 -4.85 0.06
N LYS A 35 0.51 -5.56 -1.05
CA LYS A 35 -0.69 -6.39 -1.17
C LYS A 35 -0.72 -7.55 -0.18
N GLN A 36 0.40 -8.25 -0.01
CA GLN A 36 0.51 -9.34 0.96
C GLN A 36 0.25 -8.83 2.39
N ARG A 37 0.78 -7.65 2.75
CA ARG A 37 0.51 -7.04 4.06
C ARG A 37 -0.96 -6.64 4.20
N GLN A 38 -1.58 -6.08 3.17
CA GLN A 38 -2.99 -5.73 3.18
C GLN A 38 -3.86 -6.97 3.43
N GLU A 39 -3.63 -8.06 2.69
CA GLU A 39 -4.38 -9.31 2.86
C GLU A 39 -4.19 -9.91 4.26
N SER A 40 -2.96 -9.92 4.78
CA SER A 40 -2.69 -10.39 6.14
C SER A 40 -3.38 -9.51 7.19
N SER A 41 -3.32 -8.19 7.04
CA SER A 41 -3.94 -7.23 7.98
C SER A 41 -5.46 -7.29 7.95
N LEU A 42 -6.05 -7.51 6.78
CA LEU A 42 -7.49 -7.71 6.64
C LEU A 42 -7.96 -8.90 7.48
N ARG A 43 -7.27 -10.04 7.34
CA ARG A 43 -7.63 -11.26 8.08
C ARG A 43 -7.47 -11.12 9.60
N THR A 44 -6.51 -10.34 10.06
CA THR A 44 -6.22 -10.20 11.50
C THR A 44 -7.00 -9.09 12.18
N LEU A 45 -7.13 -7.93 11.53
CA LEU A 45 -7.79 -6.73 12.11
C LEU A 45 -9.29 -6.72 11.85
N TYR A 46 -9.76 -7.35 10.76
CA TYR A 46 -11.16 -7.35 10.34
C TYR A 46 -11.60 -8.75 9.89
N PRO A 47 -11.61 -9.76 10.79
CA PRO A 47 -11.98 -11.13 10.45
C PRO A 47 -13.40 -11.24 9.88
N ASP A 48 -14.31 -10.36 10.32
CA ASP A 48 -15.72 -10.31 9.89
C ASP A 48 -15.96 -9.24 8.79
N TRP A 49 -14.95 -8.95 7.96
CA TRP A 49 -15.07 -7.94 6.91
C TRP A 49 -16.17 -8.31 5.89
N THR A 50 -17.22 -7.49 5.85
CA THR A 50 -18.34 -7.63 4.90
C THR A 50 -18.28 -6.64 3.72
N GLY A 51 -17.23 -5.82 3.66
CA GLY A 51 -17.04 -4.82 2.61
C GLY A 51 -16.46 -5.39 1.31
N PRO A 52 -15.97 -4.52 0.42
CA PRO A 52 -15.40 -4.95 -0.86
C PRO A 52 -14.25 -5.98 -0.73
N PRO A 53 -14.07 -6.87 -1.73
CA PRO A 53 -12.93 -7.77 -1.77
C PRO A 53 -11.60 -7.02 -1.69
N GLY A 54 -10.66 -7.50 -0.88
CA GLY A 54 -9.37 -6.86 -0.66
C GLY A 54 -9.31 -5.89 0.53
N GLY A 55 -10.43 -5.70 1.24
CA GLY A 55 -10.45 -4.99 2.52
C GLY A 55 -10.63 -3.48 2.38
N PRO A 56 -10.33 -2.71 3.44
CA PRO A 56 -10.34 -1.26 3.39
C PRO A 56 -9.32 -0.73 2.36
N PRO A 57 -9.51 0.50 1.83
CA PRO A 57 -8.62 1.05 0.80
C PRO A 57 -7.18 1.23 1.30
N VAL A 58 -6.22 1.03 0.40
CA VAL A 58 -4.82 1.41 0.64
C VAL A 58 -4.64 2.87 0.24
N VAL A 59 -4.19 3.69 1.19
CA VAL A 59 -3.84 5.09 0.92
C VAL A 59 -2.48 5.12 0.22
N VAL A 60 -2.44 5.72 -0.96
CA VAL A 60 -1.21 5.94 -1.74
C VAL A 60 -1.08 7.43 -2.01
N HIS A 61 0.12 7.98 -1.82
CA HIS A 61 0.39 9.38 -2.11
C HIS A 61 1.77 9.55 -2.74
N CYS A 62 1.96 10.67 -3.44
CA CYS A 62 3.26 11.16 -3.85
C CYS A 62 3.35 12.64 -3.48
N SER A 63 3.90 13.50 -4.34
CA SER A 63 3.89 14.96 -4.14
C SER A 63 2.49 15.56 -4.41
N ALA A 64 1.94 15.28 -5.59
CA ALA A 64 0.63 15.82 -6.04
C ALA A 64 -0.48 14.77 -6.12
N GLY A 65 -0.19 13.49 -5.87
CA GLY A 65 -1.19 12.42 -5.84
C GLY A 65 -1.74 11.96 -7.20
N ILE A 66 -1.08 12.31 -8.32
CA ILE A 66 -1.58 12.01 -9.68
C ILE A 66 -0.55 11.35 -10.62
N GLY A 67 0.73 11.36 -10.24
CA GLY A 67 1.83 10.89 -11.10
C GLY A 67 2.37 9.53 -10.70
N ARG A 68 3.06 9.46 -9.55
CA ARG A 68 3.63 8.20 -9.01
C ARG A 68 2.63 7.39 -8.19
N THR A 69 1.48 7.98 -7.88
CA THR A 69 0.34 7.37 -7.16
C THR A 69 -0.42 6.46 -8.11
#